data_AF-A0A938YF07-F1
#
_entry.id   AF-A0A938YF07-F1
#
_cell.length_a   1.000
_cell.length_b   1.000
_cell.length_c   1.000
_cell.angle_alpha   90.00
_cell.angle_beta   90.00
_cell.angle_gamma   90.00
#
_symmetry.space_group_name_H-M   'P 1'
#
loop_
_entity.id
_entity.type
_entity.pdbx_description
1 polymer ?
#
loop_
_entity_poly.entity_id
_entity_poly.type
_entity_poly.pdbx_seq_one_letter_code
_entity_poly.pdbx_strand_id
1 'polypeptide(L)'
;MHDFDAFAGELRDQPLAPAAQEQHLALLRSLPDPGERPVTPAARRRRGRVIGGLAIGAVLAVGGGTAVAIGAFSTATDTATGYCYASADLDESVTNRMEFAAAGTPDRPEDASAVALDVCAAYWRSGVFAGGRGDPDRAPTGGSAPVPSLVACVLPDGKAGVFPGDATTCHGLGLSTLRP
;
A
#
# COMPACT_ATOMS: atom_id res chain seq x y z
N MET A 1 26.17 -30.90 -24.54
CA MET A 1 25.44 -30.03 -23.59
C MET A 1 26.07 -28.64 -23.64
N HIS A 2 26.03 -27.98 -24.81
CA HIS A 2 26.70 -26.70 -25.10
C HIS A 2 25.99 -25.95 -26.25
N ASP A 3 24.65 -25.82 -26.19
CA ASP A 3 23.83 -25.30 -27.30
C ASP A 3 22.82 -24.20 -26.93
N PHE A 4 22.74 -23.79 -25.65
CA PHE A 4 21.77 -22.75 -25.23
C PHE A 4 22.28 -21.33 -25.49
N ASP A 5 23.57 -21.05 -25.28
CA ASP A 5 24.14 -19.70 -25.47
C ASP A 5 24.09 -19.23 -26.93
N ALA A 6 24.25 -20.14 -27.89
CA ALA A 6 24.14 -19.83 -29.32
C ALA A 6 22.74 -19.31 -29.69
N PHE A 7 21.70 -20.01 -29.21
CA PHE A 7 20.30 -19.65 -29.48
C PHE A 7 19.89 -18.33 -28.80
N ALA A 8 20.50 -18.00 -27.66
CA ALA A 8 20.29 -16.73 -26.96
C ALA A 8 20.95 -15.52 -27.64
N GLY A 9 21.95 -15.75 -28.52
CA GLY A 9 22.53 -14.72 -29.37
C GLY A 9 21.60 -14.34 -30.53
N GLU A 10 21.16 -15.33 -31.31
CA GLU A 10 20.35 -15.15 -32.52
C GLU A 10 19.05 -14.33 -32.28
N LEU A 11 18.43 -14.49 -31.10
CA LEU A 11 17.22 -13.76 -30.70
C LEU A 11 17.44 -12.28 -30.37
N ARG A 12 18.68 -11.81 -30.19
CA ARG A 12 18.99 -10.40 -29.87
C ARG A 12 19.15 -9.52 -31.12
N ASP A 13 19.58 -10.12 -32.23
CA ASP A 13 19.79 -9.41 -33.51
C ASP A 13 18.59 -9.51 -34.48
N GLN A 14 17.48 -10.14 -34.08
CA GLN A 14 16.24 -10.06 -34.86
C GLN A 14 15.67 -8.63 -34.82
N PRO A 15 15.56 -7.92 -35.96
CA PRO A 15 14.93 -6.61 -35.99
C PRO A 15 13.44 -6.76 -35.67
N LEU A 16 12.95 -6.00 -34.70
CA LEU A 16 11.55 -5.99 -34.29
C LEU A 16 10.65 -5.82 -35.52
N ALA A 17 9.75 -6.78 -35.74
CA ALA A 17 8.86 -6.77 -36.89
C ALA A 17 8.04 -5.46 -36.92
N PRO A 18 7.88 -4.78 -38.08
CA PRO A 18 7.33 -3.43 -38.14
C PRO A 18 5.93 -3.30 -37.53
N ALA A 19 5.12 -4.36 -37.58
CA ALA A 19 3.81 -4.41 -36.93
C ALA A 19 3.88 -4.26 -35.39
N ALA A 20 4.93 -4.77 -34.74
CA ALA A 20 5.14 -4.60 -33.30
C ALA A 20 5.58 -3.16 -32.98
N GLN A 21 6.36 -2.53 -33.86
CA GLN A 21 6.75 -1.13 -33.73
C GLN A 21 5.55 -0.18 -33.85
N GLU A 22 4.61 -0.45 -34.78
CA GLU A 22 3.36 0.32 -34.87
C GLU A 22 2.46 0.14 -33.66
N GLN A 23 2.31 -1.09 -33.14
CA GLN A 23 1.56 -1.34 -31.90
C GLN A 23 2.16 -0.61 -30.69
N HIS A 24 3.49 -0.61 -30.55
CA HIS A 24 4.17 0.11 -29.47
C HIS A 24 3.98 1.64 -29.59
N LEU A 25 4.06 2.19 -30.80
CA LEU A 25 3.80 3.62 -31.06
C LEU A 25 2.33 4.01 -30.85
N ALA A 26 1.38 3.10 -31.12
CA ALA A 26 -0.03 3.31 -30.80
C ALA A 26 -0.27 3.33 -29.28
N LEU A 27 0.38 2.43 -28.52
CA LEU A 27 0.30 2.38 -27.07
C LEU A 27 0.85 3.67 -26.43
N LEU A 28 2.04 4.13 -26.85
CA LEU A 28 2.66 5.35 -26.34
C LEU A 28 1.83 6.62 -26.59
N ARG A 29 1.04 6.65 -27.67
CA ARG A 29 0.10 7.75 -27.98
C ARG A 29 -1.19 7.72 -27.17
N SER A 30 -1.48 6.63 -26.45
CA SER A 30 -2.68 6.50 -25.60
C SER A 30 -2.43 6.87 -24.13
N LEU A 31 -1.18 7.13 -23.75
CA LEU A 31 -0.82 7.57 -22.40
C LEU A 31 -1.21 9.05 -22.21
N PRO A 32 -1.94 9.42 -21.15
CA PRO A 32 -2.28 10.81 -20.86
C PRO A 32 -1.04 11.63 -20.48
N ASP A 33 -1.02 12.90 -20.87
CA ASP A 33 0.11 13.80 -20.62
C ASP A 33 0.26 14.09 -19.10
N PRO A 34 1.43 13.85 -18.48
CA PRO A 34 1.65 14.10 -17.06
C PRO A 34 1.72 15.60 -16.68
N GLY A 35 1.63 16.53 -17.63
CA GLY A 35 1.73 17.97 -17.41
C GLY A 35 0.52 18.62 -16.74
N GLU A 36 -0.70 18.13 -16.96
CA GLU A 36 -1.93 18.85 -16.58
C GLU A 36 -2.40 18.57 -15.14
N ARG A 37 -1.62 19.02 -14.14
CA ARG A 37 -2.12 19.16 -12.76
C ARG A 37 -3.06 20.39 -12.68
N PRO A 38 -4.35 20.25 -12.29
CA PRO A 38 -5.25 21.40 -12.22
C PRO A 38 -4.80 22.42 -11.16
N VAL A 39 -4.28 23.57 -11.61
CA VAL A 39 -3.91 24.68 -10.72
C VAL A 39 -5.18 25.36 -10.22
N THR A 40 -5.69 24.92 -9.06
CA THR A 40 -6.88 25.50 -8.42
C THR A 40 -6.68 27.00 -8.16
N PRO A 41 -7.47 27.91 -8.76
CA PRO A 41 -7.29 29.34 -8.59
C PRO A 41 -7.61 29.79 -7.16
N ALA A 42 -6.76 30.66 -6.60
CA ALA A 42 -6.78 31.00 -5.19
C ALA A 42 -8.10 31.68 -4.73
N ALA A 43 -8.71 31.14 -3.66
CA ALA A 43 -9.87 31.73 -3.00
C ALA A 43 -9.53 33.06 -2.32
N ARG A 44 -9.64 34.15 -3.09
CA ARG A 44 -9.26 35.51 -2.70
C ARG A 44 -10.02 35.99 -1.44
N ARG A 45 -9.26 36.43 -0.43
CA ARG A 45 -9.75 37.05 0.82
C ARG A 45 -10.88 38.06 0.57
N ARG A 46 -12.09 37.79 1.07
CA ARG A 46 -13.13 38.82 1.26
C ARG A 46 -13.11 39.32 2.71
N ARG A 47 -12.51 40.50 2.94
CA ARG A 47 -12.67 41.23 4.21
C ARG A 47 -14.06 41.85 4.27
N GLY A 48 -14.92 41.35 5.15
CA GLY A 48 -16.19 41.97 5.52
C GLY A 48 -16.27 42.20 7.03
N ARG A 49 -16.15 43.44 7.47
CA ARG A 49 -16.67 43.97 8.76
C ARG A 49 -18.06 44.57 8.43
N VAL A 50 -19.09 44.63 9.27
CA VAL A 50 -19.37 44.26 10.69
C VAL A 50 -20.83 43.70 10.73
N ILE A 51 -21.57 43.43 11.82
CA ILE A 51 -21.58 43.85 13.24
C ILE A 51 -22.12 42.70 14.12
N GLY A 52 -21.63 42.55 15.36
CA GLY A 52 -22.42 42.04 16.49
C GLY A 52 -22.23 40.57 16.88
N GLY A 53 -22.07 40.31 18.19
CA GLY A 53 -22.11 38.96 18.78
C GLY A 53 -20.95 38.61 19.71
N LEU A 54 -21.06 39.03 20.98
CA LEU A 54 -20.42 38.49 22.21
C LEU A 54 -19.06 37.75 22.10
N ALA A 55 -18.00 38.31 22.70
CA ALA A 55 -16.69 37.67 22.81
C ALA A 55 -16.40 37.14 24.23
N ILE A 56 -16.54 35.83 24.43
CA ILE A 56 -15.89 35.04 25.49
C ILE A 56 -15.51 33.70 24.83
N GLY A 57 -14.31 33.13 24.99
CA GLY A 57 -13.19 33.60 25.81
C GLY A 57 -12.32 32.47 26.38
N ALA A 58 -12.34 31.27 25.80
CA ALA A 58 -11.49 30.15 26.21
C ALA A 58 -11.07 29.30 25.01
N VAL A 59 -9.77 29.22 24.75
CA VAL A 59 -9.16 28.12 24.00
C VAL A 59 -8.54 27.20 25.04
N LEU A 60 -8.88 25.91 25.05
CA LEU A 60 -7.98 24.81 25.42
C LEU A 60 -8.63 23.43 25.17
N ALA A 61 -7.96 22.65 24.32
CA ALA A 61 -7.78 21.19 24.23
C ALA A 61 -8.72 20.14 24.89
N VAL A 62 -8.57 18.90 24.40
CA VAL A 62 -9.04 17.63 24.98
C VAL A 62 -10.54 17.36 24.90
N GLY A 63 -11.08 17.42 23.67
CA GLY A 63 -12.15 16.51 23.25
C GLY A 63 -11.61 15.09 23.05
N GLY A 64 -11.06 14.48 24.10
CA GLY A 64 -10.39 13.18 24.04
C GLY A 64 -11.41 12.05 23.87
N GLY A 65 -11.65 11.62 22.63
CA GLY A 65 -12.54 10.49 22.32
C GLY A 65 -11.97 9.18 22.88
N THR A 66 -12.48 8.74 24.03
CA THR A 66 -12.16 7.45 24.63
C THR A 66 -12.81 6.30 23.84
N ALA A 67 -12.19 5.94 22.72
CA ALA A 67 -12.52 4.76 21.94
C ALA A 67 -12.16 3.48 22.72
N VAL A 68 -12.99 3.11 23.70
CA VAL A 68 -12.94 1.81 24.38
C VAL A 68 -13.45 0.73 23.42
N ALA A 69 -12.60 0.39 22.45
CA ALA A 69 -12.90 -0.47 21.33
C ALA A 69 -12.63 -1.94 21.66
N ILE A 70 -13.60 -2.62 22.27
CA ILE A 70 -13.60 -4.08 22.35
C ILE A 70 -13.82 -4.61 20.92
N GLY A 71 -12.73 -4.93 20.21
CA GLY A 71 -12.76 -5.52 18.88
C GLY A 71 -13.32 -4.60 17.77
N ALA A 72 -12.81 -3.36 17.64
CA ALA A 72 -13.15 -2.54 16.49
C ALA A 72 -12.51 -3.10 15.20
N PHE A 73 -13.37 -3.64 14.34
CA PHE A 73 -13.07 -3.82 12.93
C PHE A 73 -13.26 -2.50 12.19
N SER A 74 -12.28 -2.10 11.41
CA SER A 74 -12.33 -0.92 10.53
C SER A 74 -12.13 -1.34 9.07
N THR A 75 -12.63 -0.53 8.15
CA THR A 75 -12.38 -0.69 6.71
C THR A 75 -11.23 0.22 6.30
N ALA A 76 -10.35 -0.25 5.42
CA ALA A 76 -9.38 0.63 4.75
C ALA A 76 -10.14 1.69 3.92
N THR A 77 -9.76 2.96 4.05
CA THR A 77 -10.30 4.09 3.28
C THR A 77 -9.43 4.45 2.09
N ASP A 78 -8.16 4.08 2.11
CA ASP A 78 -7.30 4.01 0.93
C ASP A 78 -7.18 2.53 0.52
N THR A 79 -7.72 2.21 -0.65
CA THR A 79 -7.69 0.86 -1.23
C THR A 79 -6.75 0.75 -2.44
N ALA A 80 -5.93 1.78 -2.72
CA ALA A 80 -4.95 1.76 -3.81
C ALA A 80 -3.62 1.12 -3.36
N THR A 81 -3.24 1.31 -2.09
CA THR A 81 -1.94 0.91 -1.56
C THR A 81 -2.07 0.22 -0.21
N GLY A 82 -1.31 -0.85 0.00
CA GLY A 82 -1.14 -1.51 1.30
C GLY A 82 0.32 -1.81 1.61
N TYR A 83 0.60 -2.18 2.86
CA TYR A 83 1.95 -2.52 3.33
C TYR A 83 2.01 -3.90 3.99
N CYS A 84 3.00 -4.70 3.59
CA CYS A 84 3.38 -5.95 4.26
C CYS A 84 4.58 -5.66 5.18
N TYR A 85 4.50 -6.03 6.46
CA TYR A 85 5.56 -5.78 7.45
C TYR A 85 6.40 -7.03 7.77
N ALA A 86 7.68 -6.80 8.09
CA ALA A 86 8.68 -7.81 8.44
C ALA A 86 8.67 -8.17 9.93
N SER A 87 8.33 -7.21 10.80
CA SER A 87 8.09 -7.39 12.22
C SER A 87 6.75 -6.78 12.67
N ALA A 88 6.37 -7.03 13.91
CA ALA A 88 5.18 -6.44 14.53
C ALA A 88 5.50 -5.03 15.08
N ASP A 89 5.96 -4.13 14.22
CA ASP A 89 6.38 -2.78 14.57
C ASP A 89 5.94 -1.77 13.50
N LEU A 90 5.55 -0.56 13.92
CA LEU A 90 5.14 0.53 13.01
C LEU A 90 6.32 1.27 12.34
N ASP A 91 7.52 0.69 12.32
CA ASP A 91 8.67 1.30 11.62
C ASP A 91 8.40 1.38 10.11
N GLU A 92 8.36 2.60 9.59
CA GLU A 92 8.12 2.94 8.19
C GLU A 92 9.33 2.68 7.27
N SER A 93 10.47 2.27 7.84
CA SER A 93 11.69 1.88 7.13
C SER A 93 11.42 0.92 5.97
N VAL A 94 12.08 1.18 4.83
CA VAL A 94 12.09 0.27 3.67
C VAL A 94 12.67 -1.11 3.99
N THR A 95 13.41 -1.25 5.10
CA THR A 95 13.90 -2.54 5.59
C THR A 95 12.91 -3.24 6.55
N ASN A 96 11.77 -2.64 6.85
CA ASN A 96 10.70 -3.24 7.65
C ASN A 96 9.39 -3.45 6.87
N ARG A 97 9.09 -2.66 5.83
CA ARG A 97 7.85 -2.83 5.04
C ARG A 97 8.08 -2.88 3.53
N MET A 98 7.26 -3.70 2.87
CA MET A 98 7.08 -3.71 1.42
C MET A 98 5.74 -3.08 1.06
N GLU A 99 5.73 -2.20 0.05
CA GLU A 99 4.50 -1.65 -0.52
C GLU A 99 3.91 -2.63 -1.55
N PHE A 100 2.58 -2.74 -1.59
CA PHE A 100 1.85 -3.45 -2.64
C PHE A 100 0.67 -2.61 -3.14
N ALA A 101 0.35 -2.74 -4.44
CA ALA A 101 -0.90 -2.21 -4.98
C ALA A 101 -2.07 -3.07 -4.47
N ALA A 102 -2.96 -2.48 -3.70
CA ALA A 102 -4.12 -3.18 -3.18
C ALA A 102 -5.19 -3.31 -4.29
N ALA A 103 -5.68 -4.52 -4.54
CA ALA A 103 -6.74 -4.78 -5.52
C ALA A 103 -8.15 -4.62 -4.90
N GLY A 104 -8.30 -3.75 -3.90
CA GLY A 104 -9.56 -3.54 -3.18
C GLY A 104 -10.42 -2.49 -3.87
N THR A 105 -11.73 -2.75 -3.97
CA THR A 105 -12.71 -1.70 -4.27
C THR A 105 -13.37 -1.24 -2.96
N PRO A 106 -13.66 0.05 -2.77
CA PRO A 106 -14.34 0.53 -1.57
C PRO A 106 -15.71 -0.12 -1.33
N ASP A 107 -16.33 -0.64 -2.40
CA ASP A 107 -17.64 -1.30 -2.39
C ASP A 107 -17.59 -2.75 -1.85
N ARG A 108 -16.40 -3.33 -1.62
CA ARG A 108 -16.19 -4.66 -1.00
C ARG A 108 -14.97 -4.66 -0.06
N PRO A 109 -15.10 -4.11 1.16
CA PRO A 109 -14.02 -4.14 2.14
C PRO A 109 -13.63 -5.55 2.61
N GLU A 110 -14.55 -6.51 2.56
CA GLU A 110 -14.30 -7.93 2.88
C GLU A 110 -13.18 -8.53 2.01
N ASP A 111 -13.26 -8.36 0.69
CA ASP A 111 -12.27 -8.85 -0.28
C ASP A 111 -10.88 -8.26 -0.01
N ALA A 112 -10.80 -7.03 0.49
CA ALA A 112 -9.53 -6.33 0.75
C ALA A 112 -8.69 -6.99 1.85
N SER A 113 -9.32 -7.65 2.84
CA SER A 113 -8.62 -8.36 3.91
C SER A 113 -7.92 -9.62 3.40
N ALA A 114 -8.62 -10.45 2.63
CA ALA A 114 -8.11 -11.68 2.05
C ALA A 114 -7.01 -11.39 1.03
N VAL A 115 -7.22 -10.41 0.13
CA VAL A 115 -6.22 -9.96 -0.84
C VAL A 115 -4.95 -9.48 -0.15
N ALA A 116 -5.05 -8.69 0.91
CA ALA A 116 -3.88 -8.22 1.65
C ALA A 116 -3.10 -9.38 2.30
N LEU A 117 -3.81 -10.32 2.94
CA LEU A 117 -3.20 -11.50 3.57
C LEU A 117 -2.51 -12.41 2.53
N ASP A 118 -3.16 -12.71 1.39
CA ASP A 118 -2.59 -13.55 0.33
C ASP A 118 -1.36 -12.93 -0.33
N VAL A 119 -1.40 -11.63 -0.62
CA VAL A 119 -0.27 -10.88 -1.18
C VAL A 119 0.91 -10.89 -0.21
N CYS A 120 0.70 -10.59 1.07
CA CYS A 120 1.78 -10.61 2.05
C CYS A 120 2.29 -12.03 2.34
N ALA A 121 1.44 -13.05 2.32
CA ALA A 121 1.85 -14.45 2.35
C ALA A 121 2.68 -14.86 1.12
N ALA A 122 2.53 -14.20 -0.03
CA ALA A 122 3.40 -14.39 -1.18
C ALA A 122 4.79 -13.75 -0.98
N TYR A 123 4.88 -12.52 -0.43
CA TYR A 123 6.16 -11.88 -0.06
C TYR A 123 6.92 -12.64 1.02
N TRP A 124 6.23 -13.24 2.00
CA TRP A 124 6.85 -14.13 2.98
C TRP A 124 7.38 -15.42 2.32
N ARG A 125 6.59 -16.08 1.45
CA ARG A 125 7.02 -17.30 0.72
C ARG A 125 8.19 -17.07 -0.24
N SER A 126 8.27 -15.92 -0.90
CA SER A 126 9.41 -15.60 -1.76
C SER A 126 10.70 -15.41 -0.95
N GLY A 127 10.59 -15.08 0.34
CA GLY A 127 11.72 -14.89 1.25
C GLY A 127 12.20 -13.44 1.35
N VAL A 128 11.42 -12.47 0.84
CA VAL A 128 11.73 -11.02 0.92
C VAL A 128 11.86 -10.54 2.37
N PHE A 129 11.21 -11.20 3.33
CA PHE A 129 11.30 -10.89 4.76
C PHE A 129 12.30 -11.75 5.55
N ALA A 130 13.13 -12.56 4.88
CA ALA A 130 13.98 -13.55 5.54
C ALA A 130 15.07 -12.91 6.41
N GLY A 131 15.01 -13.17 7.72
CA GLY A 131 15.85 -12.52 8.74
C GLY A 131 15.20 -11.32 9.43
N GLY A 132 13.89 -11.13 9.28
CA GLY A 132 13.14 -10.06 9.97
C GLY A 132 13.35 -8.68 9.36
N ARG A 133 13.68 -8.62 8.06
CA ARG A 133 13.83 -7.38 7.28
C ARG A 133 13.32 -7.58 5.87
N GLY A 134 12.64 -6.58 5.34
CA GLY A 134 12.32 -6.47 3.91
C GLY A 134 13.57 -6.22 3.08
N ASP A 135 13.76 -7.03 2.05
CA ASP A 135 14.88 -7.00 1.12
C ASP A 135 14.34 -7.35 -0.29
N PRO A 136 14.02 -6.33 -1.12
CA PRO A 136 13.40 -6.54 -2.43
C PRO A 136 14.37 -7.09 -3.49
N ASP A 137 15.67 -6.86 -3.31
CA ASP A 137 16.73 -7.32 -4.22
C ASP A 137 17.15 -8.78 -3.93
N ARG A 138 16.58 -9.40 -2.88
CA ARG A 138 16.90 -10.76 -2.47
C ARG A 138 16.49 -11.78 -3.54
N ALA A 139 17.42 -12.67 -3.86
CA ALA A 139 17.15 -13.84 -4.72
C ALA A 139 15.97 -14.67 -4.17
N PRO A 140 14.88 -14.89 -4.95
CA PRO A 140 13.70 -15.60 -4.47
C PRO A 140 14.00 -17.04 -4.04
N THR A 141 13.51 -17.43 -2.87
CA THR A 141 13.69 -18.76 -2.25
C THR A 141 12.84 -19.88 -2.89
N GLY A 142 12.47 -19.74 -4.17
CA GLY A 142 11.60 -20.69 -4.87
C GLY A 142 10.20 -20.84 -4.26
N GLY A 143 9.72 -19.86 -3.49
CA GLY A 143 8.44 -19.92 -2.79
C GLY A 143 8.43 -20.78 -1.51
N SER A 144 9.60 -21.20 -1.02
CA SER A 144 9.76 -22.17 0.08
C SER A 144 10.06 -21.56 1.45
N ALA A 145 10.13 -20.23 1.58
CA ALA A 145 10.33 -19.59 2.88
C ALA A 145 9.06 -19.70 3.77
N PRO A 146 9.22 -19.86 5.10
CA PRO A 146 8.10 -20.00 6.01
C PRO A 146 7.29 -18.70 6.14
N VAL A 147 5.96 -18.82 6.13
CA VAL A 147 5.04 -17.72 6.44
C VAL A 147 4.69 -17.79 7.93
N PRO A 148 4.84 -16.69 8.70
CA PRO A 148 4.31 -16.62 10.06
C PRO A 148 2.77 -16.58 10.02
N SER A 149 2.13 -16.65 11.18
CA SER A 149 0.74 -16.18 11.28
C SER A 149 0.70 -14.69 10.89
N LEU A 150 -0.29 -14.28 10.10
CA LEU A 150 -0.46 -12.91 9.62
C LEU A 150 -1.81 -12.36 10.08
N VAL A 151 -1.85 -11.07 10.42
CA VAL A 151 -3.08 -10.32 10.68
C VAL A 151 -3.10 -9.04 9.85
N ALA A 152 -4.27 -8.68 9.33
CA ALA A 152 -4.48 -7.41 8.63
C ALA A 152 -5.08 -6.37 9.60
N CYS A 153 -4.50 -5.17 9.61
CA CYS A 153 -4.89 -4.03 10.42
C CYS A 153 -5.18 -2.82 9.52
N VAL A 154 -5.91 -1.82 10.04
CA VAL A 154 -6.04 -0.51 9.39
C VAL A 154 -5.00 0.45 10.00
N LEU A 155 -4.18 1.03 9.15
CA LEU A 155 -3.14 1.99 9.51
C LEU A 155 -3.73 3.39 9.80
N PRO A 156 -3.00 4.29 10.49
CA PRO A 156 -3.50 5.63 10.82
C PRO A 156 -3.75 6.54 9.60
N ASP A 157 -3.18 6.23 8.43
CA ASP A 157 -3.46 6.91 7.16
C ASP A 157 -4.68 6.30 6.41
N GLY A 158 -5.27 5.23 6.95
CA GLY A 158 -6.44 4.56 6.39
C GLY A 158 -6.12 3.43 5.40
N LYS A 159 -4.85 3.06 5.20
CA LYS A 159 -4.44 1.91 4.37
C LYS A 159 -4.53 0.57 5.10
N ALA A 160 -4.45 -0.51 4.33
CA ALA A 160 -4.24 -1.85 4.86
C ALA A 160 -2.76 -2.07 5.24
N GLY A 161 -2.50 -2.51 6.47
CA GLY A 161 -1.18 -2.95 6.94
C GLY A 161 -1.25 -4.39 7.46
N VAL A 162 -0.41 -5.29 6.94
CA VAL A 162 -0.38 -6.71 7.35
C VAL A 162 0.88 -6.99 8.14
N PHE A 163 0.71 -7.53 9.36
CA PHE A 163 1.77 -7.75 10.32
C PHE A 163 1.91 -9.25 10.68
N PRO A 164 3.12 -9.73 10.99
CA PRO A 164 3.31 -11.05 11.58
C PRO A 164 2.80 -11.06 13.03
N GLY A 165 1.94 -12.01 13.36
CA GLY A 165 1.30 -12.10 14.68
C GLY A 165 -0.05 -12.78 14.67
N ASP A 166 -0.91 -12.40 15.62
CA ASP A 166 -2.26 -12.94 15.79
C ASP A 166 -3.31 -11.81 15.92
N ALA A 167 -4.56 -12.15 16.21
CA ALA A 167 -5.66 -11.18 16.32
C ALA A 167 -5.44 -10.08 17.37
N THR A 168 -4.53 -10.28 18.34
CA THR A 168 -4.17 -9.26 19.34
C THR A 168 -3.12 -8.27 18.84
N THR A 169 -2.38 -8.58 17.76
CA THR A 169 -1.26 -7.76 17.28
C THR A 169 -1.71 -6.38 16.80
N CYS A 170 -2.84 -6.24 16.10
CA CYS A 170 -3.37 -4.92 15.74
C CYS A 170 -3.64 -4.06 16.99
N HIS A 171 -4.28 -4.63 18.02
CA HIS A 171 -4.53 -3.94 19.29
C HIS A 171 -3.23 -3.59 20.03
N GLY A 172 -2.23 -4.47 20.02
CA GLY A 172 -0.90 -4.21 20.58
C GLY A 172 -0.18 -3.03 19.91
N LEU A 173 -0.45 -2.80 18.62
CA LEU A 173 0.03 -1.66 17.83
C LEU A 173 -0.86 -0.40 17.93
N GLY A 174 -1.96 -0.46 18.69
CA GLY A 174 -2.95 0.62 18.76
C GLY A 174 -3.80 0.80 17.50
N LEU A 175 -3.82 -0.21 16.61
CA LEU A 175 -4.56 -0.22 15.35
C LEU A 175 -5.91 -0.94 15.47
N SER A 176 -6.86 -0.57 14.61
CA SER A 176 -8.04 -1.39 14.34
C SER A 176 -7.66 -2.66 13.55
N THR A 177 -8.41 -3.74 13.74
CA THR A 177 -8.31 -4.90 12.84
C THR A 177 -8.98 -4.55 11.50
N LEU A 178 -8.39 -4.95 10.37
CA LEU A 178 -9.04 -4.79 9.08
C LEU A 178 -10.23 -5.75 9.01
N ARG A 179 -11.38 -5.24 8.59
CA ARG A 179 -12.62 -6.01 8.50
C ARG A 179 -12.49 -7.21 7.54
N PRO A 180 -12.83 -8.43 7.97
CA PRO A 180 -13.03 -9.59 7.09
C PRO A 180 -14.41 -9.55 6.40
#